data_AF-A0A8R7VFQ3-F1
#
_entry.id   AF-A0A8R7VFQ3-F1
#
_cell.length_a   1.000
_cell.length_b   1.000
_cell.length_c   1.000
_cell.angle_alpha   90.00
_cell.angle_beta   90.00
_cell.angle_gamma   90.00
#
_symmetry.space_group_name_H-M   'P 1'
#
loop_
_entity.id
_entity.type
_entity.pdbx_description
1 polymer ?
#
loop_
_entity_poly.entity_id
_entity_poly.type
_entity_poly.pdbx_seq_one_letter_code
_entity_poly.pdbx_strand_id
1 'polypeptide(L)'
;MENAGVVFLNFRLLQRTRRRRTYIDRKCTFTGTVFIRGRIIAGTRHSAKMNRTIIVRRNCLRFVKKYHRYEQRHPSIPAHISPFFRVKE
;
A
#
# COMPACT_ATOMS: atom_id res chain seq x y z
N MET A 1 16.51 -0.59 7.27
CA MET A 1 15.66 -1.75 6.95
C MET A 1 14.23 -1.59 7.51
N GLU A 2 13.62 -0.40 7.44
CA GLU A 2 12.28 -0.15 8.04
C GLU A 2 11.16 0.17 7.05
N ASN A 3 11.43 0.21 5.74
CA ASN A 3 10.43 0.61 4.75
C ASN A 3 9.89 -0.56 3.93
N ALA A 4 9.52 -1.65 4.61
CA ALA A 4 8.63 -2.64 4.02
C ALA A 4 7.19 -2.10 4.17
N GLY A 5 6.75 -1.32 3.19
CA GLY A 5 5.35 -0.98 2.99
C GLY A 5 4.56 -2.24 2.65
N VAL A 6 4.23 -3.04 3.66
CA VAL A 6 3.30 -4.15 3.46
C VAL A 6 1.91 -3.53 3.34
N VAL A 7 1.46 -3.30 2.11
CA VAL A 7 0.04 -3.08 1.84
C VAL A 7 -0.62 -4.45 2.04
N PHE A 8 -1.10 -4.62 3.28
CA PHE A 8 -2.14 -5.54 3.71
C PHE A 8 -1.70 -6.95 4.15
N LEU A 9 -0.92 -7.14 5.21
CA LEU A 9 -0.99 -8.43 5.92
C LEU A 9 -2.14 -8.39 6.93
N ASN A 10 -3.09 -9.32 6.77
CA ASN A 10 -4.25 -9.65 7.64
C ASN A 10 -4.32 -8.90 8.98
N PHE A 11 -5.08 -7.80 9.02
CA PHE A 11 -5.36 -7.10 10.28
C PHE A 11 -6.70 -7.52 10.89
N ARG A 12 -6.69 -8.67 11.58
CA ARG A 12 -7.62 -8.88 12.70
C ARG A 12 -7.09 -8.28 14.01
N LEU A 13 -5.80 -7.88 14.11
CA LEU A 13 -5.21 -7.40 15.37
C LEU A 13 -4.15 -6.29 15.24
N LEU A 14 -4.56 -5.03 15.06
CA LEU A 14 -3.80 -3.89 15.60
C LEU A 14 -4.76 -2.83 16.11
N GLN A 15 -5.46 -3.22 17.18
CA GLN A 15 -6.12 -2.27 18.06
C GLN A 15 -5.13 -1.48 18.93
N ARG A 16 -3.81 -1.67 18.79
CA ARG A 16 -2.80 -1.11 19.71
C ARG A 16 -2.46 0.36 19.51
N THR A 17 -2.79 0.97 18.38
CA THR A 17 -2.48 2.40 18.12
C THR A 17 -3.71 3.22 17.78
N ARG A 18 -4.91 2.87 18.28
CA ARG A 18 -6.14 3.65 18.07
C ARG A 18 -6.01 5.06 18.66
N ARG A 19 -5.52 6.04 17.88
CA ARG A 19 -5.59 7.45 18.24
C ARG A 19 -7.04 7.91 18.18
N ARG A 20 -7.52 8.55 19.25
CA ARG A 20 -8.88 9.08 19.44
C ARG A 20 -9.24 10.28 18.54
N ARG A 21 -8.65 10.42 17.35
CA ARG A 21 -9.05 11.50 16.43
C ARG A 21 -10.22 10.99 15.59
N THR A 22 -11.36 11.69 15.65
CA THR A 22 -12.54 11.43 14.84
C THR A 22 -12.26 11.86 13.41
N TYR A 23 -11.69 10.97 12.62
CA TYR A 23 -11.51 11.20 11.19
C TYR A 23 -12.64 10.54 10.41
N ILE A 24 -13.35 11.35 9.62
CA ILE A 24 -14.46 10.87 8.78
C ILE A 24 -13.91 10.66 7.36
N ASP A 25 -13.56 9.41 7.03
CA ASP A 25 -13.17 9.00 5.67
C ASP A 25 -13.98 7.78 5.25
N ARG A 26 -14.79 7.93 4.20
CA ARG A 26 -15.65 6.86 3.66
C ARG A 26 -14.84 5.77 2.96
N LYS A 27 -13.65 6.09 2.44
CA LYS A 27 -12.80 5.16 1.68
C LYS A 27 -11.83 4.36 2.57
N CYS A 28 -11.74 4.73 3.85
CA CYS A 28 -10.88 4.06 4.82
C CYS A 28 -11.39 2.64 5.14
N THR A 29 -10.47 1.67 5.21
CA THR A 29 -10.80 0.25 5.46
C THR A 29 -11.10 -0.08 6.92
N PHE A 30 -10.78 0.81 7.87
CA PHE A 30 -10.98 0.57 9.31
C PHE A 30 -12.22 1.26 9.88
N THR A 31 -12.55 2.45 9.37
CA THR A 31 -13.66 3.29 9.89
C THR A 31 -14.72 3.56 8.83
N GLY A 32 -14.42 3.31 7.55
CA GLY A 32 -15.34 3.50 6.44
C GLY A 32 -16.13 2.24 6.10
N THR A 33 -16.83 2.28 4.97
CA THR A 33 -17.69 1.21 4.46
C THR A 33 -16.98 0.24 3.50
N VAL A 34 -15.72 0.49 3.16
CA VAL A 34 -14.98 -0.29 2.17
C VAL A 34 -14.27 -1.47 2.82
N PHE A 35 -14.61 -2.68 2.37
CA PHE A 35 -13.93 -3.91 2.77
C PHE A 35 -12.90 -4.34 1.73
N ILE A 36 -11.75 -4.80 2.22
CA ILE A 36 -10.66 -5.32 1.41
C ILE A 36 -11.03 -6.72 0.91
N ARG A 37 -10.91 -6.94 -0.41
CA ARG A 37 -11.10 -8.26 -1.04
C ARG A 37 -10.05 -8.45 -2.14
N GLY A 38 -9.74 -9.70 -2.45
CA GLY A 38 -8.81 -10.05 -3.53
C GLY A 38 -7.34 -10.09 -3.09
N ARG A 39 -6.44 -9.73 -4.00
CA ARG A 39 -4.99 -9.93 -3.85
C ARG A 39 -4.35 -8.84 -2.99
N ILE A 40 -3.52 -9.28 -2.05
CA ILE A 40 -2.67 -8.46 -1.19
C ILE A 40 -1.31 -8.26 -1.88
N ILE A 41 -0.78 -7.05 -1.78
CA ILE A 41 0.30 -6.60 -2.65
C ILE A 41 1.37 -5.91 -1.80
N ALA A 42 2.55 -6.50 -1.65
CA ALA A 42 3.68 -5.82 -1.02
C ALA A 42 4.45 -4.98 -2.04
N GLY A 43 4.86 -3.77 -1.67
CA GLY A 43 5.64 -2.89 -2.53
C GLY A 43 6.28 -1.75 -1.76
N THR A 44 7.23 -1.06 -2.38
CA THR A 44 7.85 0.12 -1.77
C THR A 44 7.02 1.36 -2.10
N ARG A 45 6.86 2.25 -1.13
CA ARG A 45 6.19 3.53 -1.37
C ARG A 45 7.13 4.42 -2.17
N HIS A 46 6.64 4.94 -3.29
CA HIS A 46 7.41 5.84 -4.17
C HIS A 46 7.10 7.31 -3.91
N SER A 47 5.83 7.66 -3.75
CA SER A 47 5.43 9.03 -3.44
C SER A 47 4.12 9.08 -2.66
N ALA A 48 3.97 10.11 -1.83
CA ALA A 48 2.77 10.41 -1.04
C ALA A 48 2.42 11.90 -1.09
N LYS A 49 2.60 12.51 -2.27
CA LYS A 49 2.32 13.95 -2.49
C LYS A 49 0.82 14.26 -2.52
N MET A 50 -0.01 13.27 -2.82
CA MET A 50 -1.45 13.44 -2.93
C MET A 50 -2.13 13.23 -1.58
N ASN A 51 -3.18 14.01 -1.33
CA ASN A 51 -3.99 13.86 -0.13
C ASN A 51 -4.61 12.45 -0.06
N ARG A 52 -4.29 11.72 1.01
CA ARG A 52 -4.86 10.39 1.34
C ARG A 52 -4.68 9.34 0.24
N THR A 53 -3.66 9.48 -0.61
CA THR A 53 -3.30 8.48 -1.64
C THR A 53 -1.78 8.35 -1.73
N ILE A 54 -1.28 7.12 -1.85
CA ILE A 54 0.14 6.81 -2.07
C ILE A 54 0.33 6.10 -3.41
N ILE A 55 1.49 6.29 -4.02
CA ILE A 55 1.91 5.51 -5.19
C ILE A 55 2.88 4.43 -4.69
N VAL A 56 2.49 3.18 -4.87
CA VAL A 56 3.30 2.01 -4.54
C VAL A 56 3.96 1.49 -5.80
N ARG A 57 5.28 1.27 -5.73
CA ARG A 57 6.03 0.60 -6.79
C ARG A 57 6.28 -0.84 -6.42
N ARG A 58 6.15 -1.70 -7.42
CA ARG A 58 6.60 -3.09 -7.34
C ARG A 58 7.72 -3.32 -8.31
N ASN A 59 8.86 -3.75 -7.80
CA ASN A 59 9.96 -4.16 -8.63
C ASN A 59 9.72 -5.63 -9.00
N CYS A 60 9.41 -5.89 -10.27
CA CYS A 60 9.22 -7.24 -10.78
C CYS A 60 10.19 -7.50 -11.94
N LEU A 61 10.82 -8.67 -11.92
CA LEU A 61 11.63 -9.15 -13.03
C LEU A 61 10.71 -9.92 -13.98
N ARG A 62 10.64 -9.51 -15.25
CA ARG A 62 9.89 -10.22 -16.28
C ARG A 62 10.84 -11.06 -17.12
N PHE A 63 10.60 -12.36 -17.17
CA PHE A 63 11.39 -13.26 -18.02
C PHE A 63 11.01 -13.10 -19.50
N VAL A 64 12.02 -12.90 -20.36
CA VAL A 64 11.87 -12.82 -21.81
C VAL A 64 12.32 -14.14 -22.43
N LYS A 65 11.34 -14.96 -22.85
CA LYS A 65 11.57 -16.32 -23.36
C LYS A 65 12.57 -16.39 -24.50
N LYS A 66 12.50 -15.47 -25.47
CA LYS A 66 13.38 -15.44 -26.65
C LYS A 66 14.86 -15.32 -26.31
N TYR A 67 15.20 -14.58 -25.24
CA TYR A 67 16.59 -14.26 -24.88
C TYR A 67 17.06 -14.96 -23.61
N HIS A 68 16.20 -15.75 -22.96
CA HIS A 68 16.45 -16.36 -21.65
C HIS A 68 16.98 -15.38 -20.60
N ARG A 69 16.53 -14.11 -20.65
CA ARG A 69 16.97 -13.01 -19.77
C ARG A 69 15.80 -12.42 -18.99
N TYR A 70 16.10 -11.81 -17.84
CA TYR A 70 15.13 -11.06 -17.05
C TYR A 70 15.23 -9.56 -17.36
N GLU A 71 14.08 -8.94 -17.60
CA GLU A 71 13.92 -7.49 -17.77
C GLU A 71 13.38 -6.89 -16.47
N GLN A 72 14.02 -5.84 -15.95
CA GLN A 72 13.51 -5.13 -14.78
C GLN A 72 12.33 -4.26 -15.16
N ARG A 73 11.19 -4.46 -14.48
CA ARG A 73 9.98 -3.66 -14.65
C ARG A 73 9.47 -3.12 -13.32
N HIS A 74 8.88 -1.93 -13.37
CA HIS A 74 8.30 -1.27 -12.20
C HIS A 74 6.89 -0.69 -12.47
N PRO A 75 5.83 -1.52 -12.41
CA PRO A 75 4.48 -0.98 -12.38
C PRO A 75 4.25 -0.12 -11.14
N SER A 76 3.66 1.06 -11.35
CA SER A 76 3.22 1.97 -10.29
C SER A 76 1.73 1.79 -10.06
N ILE A 77 1.33 1.56 -8.80
CA ILE A 77 -0.04 1.28 -8.41
C ILE A 77 -0.48 2.38 -7.43
N PRO A 78 -1.55 3.13 -7.72
CA PRO A 78 -2.13 4.06 -6.76
C PRO A 78 -2.90 3.28 -5.70
N ALA A 79 -2.69 3.64 -4.43
CA ALA A 79 -3.37 3.03 -3.30
C ALA A 79 -3.90 4.11 -2.36
N HIS A 80 -5.13 3.94 -1.87
CA HIS A 80 -5.67 4.82 -0.84
C HIS A 80 -4.96 4.58 0.49
N ILE A 81 -4.68 5.65 1.22
CA ILE A 81 -4.11 5.57 2.55
C ILE A 81 -5.09 6.12 3.58
N SER A 82 -5.35 5.31 4.61
CA SER A 82 -6.11 5.75 5.75
C SER A 82 -5.36 6.85 6.51
N PRO A 83 -6.05 7.88 7.03
CA PRO A 83 -5.49 8.96 7.87
C PRO A 83 -4.77 8.46 9.13
N PHE A 84 -4.94 7.19 9.48
CA PHE A 84 -4.27 6.53 10.60
C PHE A 84 -2.75 6.42 10.40
N PHE A 85 -2.32 6.24 9.16
CA PHE A 85 -0.92 6.01 8.83
C PHE A 85 -0.19 7.33 8.66
N ARG A 86 0.89 7.51 9.43
CA ARG A 86 1.84 8.61 9.23
C ARG A 86 2.86 8.19 8.19
N VAL A 87 2.65 8.57 6.93
CA VAL A 87 3.64 8.36 5.88
C VAL A 87 4.50 9.62 5.77
N LYS A 88 5.80 9.44 5.98
CA LYS A 88 6.80 10.48 5.71
C LYS A 88 7.06 10.56 4.21
N GLU A 89 7.43 11.75 3.74
CA GLU A 89 7.77 11.99 2.35
C GLU A 89 8.98 11.23 1.84
#